data_AF-A0A2K9N7I5-F1
#
_entry.id   AF-A0A2K9N7I5-F1
#
_cell.length_a   1.000
_cell.length_b   1.000
_cell.length_c   1.000
_cell.angle_alpha   90.00
_cell.angle_beta   90.00
_cell.angle_gamma   90.00
#
_symmetry.space_group_name_H-M   'P 1'
#
loop_
_entity.id
_entity.type
_entity.pdbx_description
1 polymer ?
#
loop_
_entity_poly.entity_id
_entity_poly.type
_entity_poly.pdbx_seq_one_letter_code
_entity_poly.pdbx_strand_id
1 'polypeptide(L)' 'MAGAHGPVVVDNKIVKEHAEGWHAFTRFTTIGIIAVVLFLLMLMLHFFIGWGYAVLFMVLGYVVLTFAALLGKV' A
#
# COMPACT_ATOMS: atom_id res chain seq x y z
N MET A 1 -30.86 -26.82 -24.55
CA MET A 1 -30.47 -25.85 -25.61
C MET A 1 -29.19 -25.18 -25.16
N ALA A 2 -28.05 -25.61 -25.71
CA ALA A 2 -26.78 -24.93 -25.53
C ALA A 2 -26.84 -23.65 -26.39
N GLY A 3 -27.06 -22.51 -25.74
CA GLY A 3 -27.36 -21.26 -26.43
C GLY A 3 -26.65 -20.10 -25.77
N ALA A 4 -25.75 -19.48 -26.55
CA ALA A 4 -25.13 -18.17 -26.34
C ALA A 4 -23.94 -18.09 -25.35
N HIS A 5 -22.84 -18.78 -25.68
CA HIS A 5 -21.50 -18.21 -25.44
C HIS A 5 -21.09 -17.40 -26.68
N GLY A 6 -21.76 -16.27 -26.94
CA GLY A 6 -21.18 -15.25 -27.81
C GLY A 6 -19.90 -14.71 -27.15
N PRO A 7 -18.91 -14.21 -27.92
CA PRO A 7 -17.70 -13.65 -27.33
C PRO A 7 -18.13 -12.57 -26.33
N VAL A 8 -17.76 -12.74 -25.06
CA VAL A 8 -18.02 -11.73 -24.03
C VAL A 8 -17.31 -10.47 -24.52
N VAL A 9 -18.08 -9.49 -24.99
CA VAL A 9 -17.53 -8.19 -25.38
C VAL A 9 -17.19 -7.50 -24.08
N VAL A 10 -16.01 -7.83 -23.55
CA VAL A 10 -15.50 -7.23 -22.33
C VAL A 10 -15.26 -5.75 -22.64
N ASP A 11 -16.03 -4.88 -22.00
CA ASP A 11 -15.85 -3.44 -22.16
C ASP A 11 -14.49 -3.04 -21.58
N ASN A 12 -13.58 -2.62 -22.46
CA ASN A 12 -12.24 -2.16 -22.09
C ASN A 12 -12.28 -1.00 -21.08
N LYS A 13 -13.36 -0.19 -21.08
CA LYS A 13 -13.55 0.88 -20.10
C LYS A 13 -13.75 0.30 -18.69
N ILE A 14 -14.62 -0.70 -18.56
CA ILE A 14 -14.91 -1.35 -17.27
C ILE A 14 -13.66 -2.05 -16.74
N VAL A 15 -12.90 -2.74 -17.61
CA VAL A 15 -11.64 -3.39 -17.22
C VAL A 15 -10.63 -2.36 -16.72
N LYS A 16 -10.48 -1.24 -17.42
CA LYS A 16 -9.55 -0.17 -17.03
C LYS A 16 -9.94 0.46 -15.69
N GLU A 17 -11.21 0.76 -15.49
CA GLU A 17 -11.72 1.32 -14.24
C GLU A 17 -11.53 0.34 -13.06
N HIS A 18 -11.81 -0.95 -13.29
CA HIS A 18 -11.57 -1.98 -12.27
C HIS A 18 -10.08 -2.15 -11.97
N ALA A 19 -9.22 -2.11 -12.98
CA ALA A 19 -7.77 -2.18 -12.82
C ALA A 19 -7.21 -0.97 -12.05
N GLU A 20 -7.70 0.23 -12.33
CA GLU A 20 -7.35 1.45 -11.60
C GLU A 20 -7.79 1.38 -10.13
N GLY A 21 -9.02 0.91 -9.88
CA GLY A 21 -9.52 0.67 -8.53
C GLY A 21 -8.70 -0.37 -7.77
N TRP A 22 -8.32 -1.47 -8.42
CA TRP A 22 -7.46 -2.51 -7.83
C TRP A 22 -6.05 -1.99 -7.54
N HIS A 23 -5.49 -1.20 -8.45
CA HIS A 23 -4.19 -0.57 -8.25
C HIS A 23 -4.20 0.43 -7.09
N ALA A 24 -5.26 1.24 -6.96
CA ALA A 24 -5.41 2.14 -5.82
C ALA A 24 -5.55 1.38 -4.49
N PHE A 25 -6.35 0.31 -4.46
CA PHE A 25 -6.54 -0.52 -3.28
C PHE A 25 -5.25 -1.21 -2.82
N THR A 26 -4.48 -1.78 -3.76
CA THR A 26 -3.21 -2.44 -3.45
C THR A 26 -2.20 -1.45 -2.89
N ARG A 27 -2.07 -0.26 -3.49
CA ARG A 27 -1.21 0.83 -2.97
C ARG A 27 -1.60 1.25 -1.55
N PHE A 28 -2.89 1.49 -1.30
CA PHE A 28 -3.39 1.82 0.03
C PHE A 28 -3.04 0.72 1.05
N THR A 29 -3.28 -0.54 0.68
CA THR A 29 -2.98 -1.69 1.54
C THR A 29 -1.49 -1.81 1.83
N THR A 30 -0.63 -1.61 0.81
CA THR A 30 0.83 -1.63 0.96
C THR A 30 1.30 -0.52 1.90
N ILE A 31 0.80 0.72 1.74
CA ILE A 31 1.11 1.83 2.66
C ILE A 31 0.69 1.49 4.09
N GLY A 32 -0.50 0.91 4.26
CA GLY A 32 -1.00 0.47 5.57
C GLY A 32 -0.10 -0.58 6.22
N ILE A 33 0.33 -1.59 5.47
CA ILE A 33 1.26 -2.63 5.96
C ILE A 33 2.59 -2.00 6.39
N ILE A 34 3.17 -1.12 5.56
CA ILE A 34 4.45 -0.47 5.89
C ILE A 34 4.30 0.38 7.16
N ALA A 35 3.20 1.13 7.30
CA ALA A 35 2.93 1.93 8.49
C ALA A 35 2.85 1.08 9.77
N VAL A 36 2.16 -0.07 9.71
CA VAL A 36 2.09 -1.01 10.84
C VAL A 36 3.48 -1.58 11.17
N VAL A 37 4.26 -1.96 10.17
CA VAL A 37 5.63 -2.46 10.36
C VAL A 37 6.53 -1.40 11.01
N LEU A 38 6.48 -0.16 10.54
CA LEU A 38 7.23 0.96 11.15
C LEU A 38 6.84 1.19 12.62
N PHE A 39 5.56 1.08 12.93
CA PHE A 39 5.08 1.20 14.30
C PHE A 39 5.58 0.06 15.19
N LEU A 40 5.51 -1.19 14.73
CA LEU A 40 6.05 -2.34 15.46
C LEU A 40 7.57 -2.25 15.65
N LEU A 41 8.29 -1.79 14.62
CA LEU A 41 9.73 -1.53 14.70
C LEU A 41 10.05 -0.44 15.72
N MET A 42 9.27 0.65 15.78
CA MET A 42 9.42 1.69 16.80
C MET A 42 9.27 1.11 18.21
N LEU A 43 8.23 0.32 18.46
CA LEU A 43 8.01 -0.31 19.77
C LEU A 43 9.17 -1.23 20.14
N MET A 44 9.64 -2.04 19.18
CA MET A 44 10.79 -2.90 19.37
C MET A 44 12.05 -2.08 19.69
N LEU A 45 12.35 -1.03 18.92
CA LEU A 45 13.53 -0.18 19.11
C LEU A 45 13.49 0.55 20.46
N HIS A 46 12.29 0.94 20.91
CA HIS A 46 12.10 1.56 22.22
C HIS A 46 12.60 0.65 23.35
N PHE A 47 12.32 -0.65 23.30
CA PHE A 47 12.82 -1.60 24.30
C PHE A 47 14.35 -1.70 24.32
N PHE A 48 15.02 -1.55 23.17
CA PHE A 48 16.48 -1.70 23.06
C PHE A 48 17.28 -0.42 23.34
N ILE A 49 16.79 0.73 22.88
CA ILE A 49 17.57 1.99 22.81
C ILE A 49 16.85 3.15 23.52
N GLY A 50 15.58 2.98 23.88
CA GLY A 50 14.76 4.01 24.51
C GLY A 50 13.97 4.87 23.52
N TRP A 51 13.08 5.70 24.06
CA TRP A 51 12.07 6.45 23.29
C TRP A 51 12.65 7.45 22.29
N GLY A 52 13.72 8.18 22.66
CA GLY A 52 14.25 9.25 21.80
C GLY A 52 14.72 8.75 20.44
N TYR A 53 15.47 7.65 20.42
CA TYR A 53 15.98 7.06 19.19
C TYR A 53 14.88 6.36 18.39
N ALA A 54 13.96 5.66 19.07
CA ALA A 54 12.82 4.99 18.44
C ALA A 54 11.92 5.96 17.66
N VAL A 55 11.60 7.11 18.27
CA VAL A 55 10.77 8.15 17.63
C VAL A 55 11.49 8.77 16.43
N LEU A 56 12.79 9.03 16.52
CA LEU A 56 13.56 9.59 15.40
C LEU A 56 13.56 8.65 14.18
N PHE A 57 13.76 7.36 14.39
CA PHE A 57 13.69 6.36 13.31
C PHE A 57 12.28 6.21 12.75
N MET A 58 11.26 6.29 13.58
CA MET A 58 9.87 6.25 13.16
C MET A 58 9.54 7.44 12.25
N VAL A 59 9.91 8.66 12.63
CA VAL A 59 9.70 9.87 11.82
C VAL A 59 10.43 9.76 10.48
N LEU A 60 11.69 9.33 10.48
CA LEU A 60 12.44 9.11 9.23
C LEU A 60 11.76 8.06 8.34
N GLY A 61 11.28 6.97 8.91
CA GLY A 61 10.53 5.94 8.20
C GLY A 61 9.25 6.47 7.55
N TYR A 62 8.46 7.28 8.27
CA TYR A 62 7.26 7.91 7.71
C TYR A 62 7.57 8.93 6.62
N VAL A 63 8.66 9.69 6.76
CA VAL A 63 9.12 10.61 5.71
C VAL A 63 9.45 9.83 4.44
N VAL A 64 10.24 8.76 4.55
CA VAL A 64 10.59 7.89 3.40
C VAL A 64 9.35 7.26 2.77
N LEU A 65 8.42 6.75 3.58
CA LEU A 65 7.15 6.19 3.11
C LEU A 65 6.32 7.24 2.35
N THR A 66 6.26 8.46 2.88
CA THR A 66 5.52 9.57 2.24
C THR A 66 6.12 9.91 0.88
N PHE A 67 7.45 10.03 0.79
CA PHE A 67 8.13 10.23 -0.49
C PHE A 67 7.89 9.07 -1.46
N ALA A 68 7.93 7.83 -0.99
CA ALA A 68 7.68 6.67 -1.83
C ALA A 68 6.25 6.63 -2.37
N ALA A 69 5.26 7.01 -1.56
CA ALA A 69 3.86 7.12 -1.96
C ALA A 69 3.63 8.25 -2.98
N LEU A 70 4.22 9.42 -2.76
CA LEU A 70 4.14 10.55 -3.69
C LEU A 70 4.78 10.25 -5.04
N LEU A 71 5.87 9.48 -5.05
CA LEU A 71 6.55 9.04 -6.27
C LEU A 71 5.86 7.86 -6.99
N GLY A 72 4.76 7.33 -6.45
CA GLY A 72 4.07 6.18 -7.04
C GLY A 72 4.81 4.86 -6.91
N LYS A 73 5.83 4.78 -6.04
CA LYS A 73 6.62 3.56 -5.82
C LYS A 73 5.94 2.57 -4.86
N VAL A 74 4.94 3.07 -4.12
CA VAL A 74 4.03 2.33 -3.24
C VAL A 74 2.64 2.94 -3.30
#